data_AF-A0A819BUN9-F1
#
_entry.id   AF-A0A819BUN9-F1
#
_cell.length_a   1.000
_cell.length_b   1.000
_cell.length_c   1.000
_cell.angle_alpha   90.00
_cell.angle_beta   90.00
_cell.angle_gamma   90.00
#
_symmetry.space_group_name_H-M   'P 1'
#
loop_
_entity.id
_entity.type
_entity.pdbx_description
1 polymer ?
#
loop_
_entity_poly.entity_id
_entity_poly.type
_entity_poly.pdbx_seq_one_letter_code
_entity_poly.pdbx_strand_id
1 'polypeptide(L)'
;MIGGKIVVIIGYGNVGKGCAKTLSGHGAKVSLTEVDPICALQAAMDGYQVTTIAEACKIGHIFVTATGSTELIRGEHIMEMRDMAILCNIGSGQTEIDVVWLKANATKIENVKPQVDIYHLSNGRAIILPADGRVVNLSCAHGNPSFVMSNSFSNQILAQIELFTKKGQYPIGIHILPKTLDEEVAMAHLEYLGIKLDKLTPTQSAYIDVHPDGPFKPIYYLY
;
A
#
# COMPACT_ATOMS: atom_id res chain seq x y z
N MET A 1 14.59 0.30 15.77
CA MET A 1 15.54 0.78 14.75
C MET A 1 15.23 0.10 13.42
N ILE A 2 15.06 0.86 12.33
CA ILE A 2 14.77 0.34 10.97
C ILE A 2 16.05 0.21 10.15
N GLY A 3 16.92 1.23 10.18
CA GLY A 3 18.18 1.24 9.42
C GLY A 3 19.03 0.00 9.64
N GLY A 4 19.57 -0.56 8.55
CA GLY A 4 20.38 -1.77 8.54
C GLY A 4 19.60 -3.09 8.57
N LYS A 5 18.30 -3.07 8.88
CA LYS A 5 17.46 -4.28 8.83
C LYS A 5 17.07 -4.64 7.40
N ILE A 6 16.95 -5.94 7.15
CA ILE A 6 16.30 -6.48 5.97
C ILE A 6 14.79 -6.43 6.19
N VAL A 7 14.09 -5.67 5.36
CA VAL A 7 12.63 -5.54 5.40
C VAL A 7 12.06 -6.16 4.14
N VAL A 8 11.19 -7.13 4.32
CA VAL A 8 10.54 -7.87 3.23
C VAL A 8 9.15 -7.28 3.02
N ILE A 9 8.90 -6.79 1.82
CA ILE A 9 7.59 -6.31 1.38
C ILE A 9 7.00 -7.36 0.45
N ILE A 10 5.75 -7.75 0.69
CA ILE A 10 5.05 -8.78 -0.08
C ILE A 10 3.96 -8.07 -0.87
N GLY A 11 4.16 -7.97 -2.19
CA GLY A 11 3.35 -7.15 -3.10
C GLY A 11 3.98 -5.80 -3.42
N TYR A 12 3.95 -5.40 -4.70
CA TYR A 12 4.52 -4.15 -5.21
C TYR A 12 3.55 -3.30 -6.03
N GLY A 13 2.26 -3.37 -5.67
CA GLY A 13 1.26 -2.38 -6.08
C GLY A 13 1.49 -1.01 -5.40
N ASN A 14 0.50 -0.11 -5.48
CA ASN A 14 0.63 1.26 -4.94
C ASN A 14 0.99 1.30 -3.44
N VAL A 15 0.39 0.41 -2.63
CA VAL A 15 0.70 0.30 -1.19
C VAL A 15 2.13 -0.22 -0.98
N GLY A 16 2.51 -1.28 -1.68
CA GLY A 16 3.86 -1.87 -1.61
C GLY A 16 4.96 -0.89 -2.03
N LYS A 17 4.74 -0.12 -3.10
CA LYS A 17 5.64 0.96 -3.56
C LYS A 17 5.86 2.01 -2.48
N GLY A 18 4.78 2.48 -1.84
CA GLY A 18 4.86 3.42 -0.72
C GLY A 18 5.65 2.86 0.47
N CYS A 19 5.41 1.59 0.82
CA CYS A 19 6.12 0.91 1.90
C CYS A 19 7.63 0.80 1.60
N ALA A 20 7.98 0.28 0.42
CA ALA A 20 9.36 0.11 -0.01
C ALA A 20 10.12 1.45 -0.03
N LYS A 21 9.53 2.48 -0.63
CA LYS A 21 10.11 3.83 -0.69
C LYS A 21 10.39 4.39 0.69
N THR A 22 9.39 4.35 1.59
CA THR A 22 9.55 4.87 2.96
C THR A 22 10.60 4.10 3.74
N LEU A 23 10.55 2.76 3.73
CA LEU A 23 11.47 1.94 4.53
C LEU A 23 12.91 2.01 4.02
N SER A 24 13.09 2.04 2.70
CA SER A 24 14.39 2.30 2.07
C SER A 24 14.93 3.68 2.46
N GLY A 25 14.07 4.71 2.50
CA GLY A 25 14.44 6.05 2.97
C GLY A 25 14.86 6.10 4.45
N HIS A 26 14.44 5.13 5.27
CA HIS A 26 14.88 4.95 6.66
C HIS A 26 16.11 4.04 6.78
N GLY A 27 16.80 3.73 5.68
CA GLY A 27 18.03 2.95 5.63
C GLY A 27 17.83 1.43 5.75
N ALA A 28 16.61 0.92 5.55
CA ALA A 28 16.38 -0.51 5.45
C ALA A 28 16.96 -1.08 4.16
N LYS A 29 17.37 -2.35 4.20
CA LYS A 29 17.63 -3.16 3.01
C LYS A 29 16.30 -3.80 2.59
N VAL A 30 15.64 -3.22 1.60
CA VAL A 30 14.31 -3.69 1.16
C VAL A 30 14.45 -4.86 0.18
N SER A 31 13.73 -5.94 0.45
CA SER A 31 13.53 -7.06 -0.47
C SER A 31 12.03 -7.23 -0.73
N LEU A 32 11.67 -7.65 -1.94
CA LEU A 32 10.31 -7.72 -2.43
C LEU A 32 9.95 -9.13 -2.87
N THR A 33 8.66 -9.45 -2.78
CA THR A 33 8.07 -10.60 -3.45
C THR A 33 6.90 -10.13 -4.30
N GLU A 34 6.76 -10.70 -5.50
CA GLU A 34 5.67 -10.38 -6.42
C GLU A 34 5.31 -11.59 -7.28
N VAL A 35 4.04 -11.67 -7.66
CA VAL A 35 3.49 -12.58 -8.65
C VAL A 35 3.34 -11.89 -10.01
N ASP A 36 3.11 -10.57 -10.03
CA ASP A 36 2.98 -9.81 -11.27
C ASP A 36 4.37 -9.45 -11.82
N PRO A 37 4.72 -9.89 -13.05
CA PRO A 37 6.03 -9.63 -13.64
C PRO A 37 6.28 -8.14 -13.94
N ILE A 38 5.25 -7.34 -14.18
CA ILE A 38 5.38 -5.88 -14.40
C ILE A 38 5.78 -5.21 -13.08
N CYS A 39 5.06 -5.51 -11.99
CA CYS A 39 5.38 -4.99 -10.67
C CYS A 39 6.74 -5.48 -10.19
N ALA A 40 7.08 -6.74 -10.41
CA ALA A 40 8.41 -7.29 -10.10
C ALA A 40 9.53 -6.59 -10.87
N LEU A 41 9.35 -6.34 -12.17
CA LEU A 41 10.33 -5.61 -12.97
C LEU A 41 10.46 -4.16 -12.49
N GLN A 42 9.37 -3.47 -12.16
CA GLN A 42 9.40 -2.12 -11.58
C GLN A 42 10.20 -2.09 -10.28
N ALA A 43 9.97 -3.06 -9.38
CA ALA A 43 10.73 -3.19 -8.14
C ALA A 43 12.23 -3.35 -8.39
N ALA A 44 12.61 -4.19 -9.35
CA ALA A 44 14.01 -4.39 -9.72
C ALA A 44 14.63 -3.10 -10.30
N MET A 45 13.88 -2.37 -11.14
CA MET A 45 14.32 -1.08 -11.70
C MET A 45 14.49 0.01 -10.64
N ASP A 46 13.70 -0.04 -9.56
CA ASP A 46 13.86 0.84 -8.39
C ASP A 46 15.00 0.40 -7.45
N GLY A 47 15.74 -0.66 -7.81
CA GLY A 47 16.94 -1.13 -7.11
C GLY A 47 16.67 -2.15 -6.00
N TYR A 48 15.47 -2.71 -5.93
CA TYR A 48 15.11 -3.69 -4.91
C TYR A 48 15.36 -5.12 -5.37
N GLN A 49 15.82 -5.96 -4.44
CA GLN A 49 15.92 -7.40 -4.69
C GLN A 49 14.53 -8.03 -4.69
N VAL A 50 14.13 -8.66 -5.80
CA VAL A 50 12.91 -9.46 -5.88
C VAL A 50 13.23 -10.95 -5.69
N THR A 51 12.50 -11.62 -4.80
CA THR A 51 12.67 -13.04 -4.48
C THR A 51 11.33 -13.68 -4.10
N THR A 52 11.34 -14.94 -3.68
CA THR A 52 10.15 -15.65 -3.20
C THR A 52 9.94 -15.45 -1.70
N ILE A 53 8.71 -15.67 -1.22
CA ILE A 53 8.39 -15.64 0.21
C ILE A 53 9.25 -16.67 0.97
N ALA A 54 9.40 -17.87 0.43
CA ALA A 54 10.18 -18.95 1.06
C ALA A 54 11.65 -18.56 1.30
N GLU A 55 12.28 -17.83 0.37
CA GLU A 55 13.65 -17.35 0.54
C GLU A 55 13.71 -16.10 1.42
N ALA A 56 12.76 -15.19 1.29
CA ALA A 56 12.72 -13.96 2.06
C ALA A 56 12.51 -14.20 3.57
N CYS A 57 11.70 -15.20 3.94
CA CYS A 57 11.43 -15.56 5.34
C CYS A 57 12.68 -15.93 6.13
N LYS A 58 13.69 -16.53 5.47
CA LYS A 58 14.96 -16.92 6.11
C LYS A 58 15.84 -15.72 6.47
N ILE A 59 15.67 -14.58 5.79
CA ILE A 59 16.57 -13.42 5.91
C ILE A 59 15.90 -12.16 6.49
N GLY A 60 14.58 -12.05 6.43
CA GLY A 60 13.84 -10.87 6.85
C GLY A 60 13.86 -10.65 8.36
N HIS A 61 13.88 -9.39 8.77
CA HIS A 61 13.68 -8.97 10.17
C HIS A 61 12.29 -8.38 10.38
N ILE A 62 11.75 -7.74 9.33
CA ILE A 62 10.42 -7.13 9.32
C ILE A 62 9.76 -7.58 8.03
N PHE A 63 8.51 -8.00 8.13
CA PHE A 63 7.68 -8.48 7.02
C PHE A 63 6.43 -7.62 6.95
N VAL A 64 6.15 -7.08 5.77
CA VAL A 64 4.96 -6.26 5.52
C VAL A 64 4.19 -6.88 4.35
N THR A 65 2.98 -7.36 4.63
CA THR A 65 2.04 -7.84 3.61
C THR A 65 1.22 -6.68 3.06
N ALA A 66 1.17 -6.53 1.73
CA ALA A 66 0.59 -5.39 1.03
C ALA A 66 -0.05 -5.79 -0.31
N THR A 67 -0.65 -6.98 -0.39
CA THR A 67 -1.16 -7.54 -1.66
C THR A 67 -2.67 -7.41 -1.85
N GLY A 68 -3.45 -7.36 -0.76
CA GLY A 68 -4.90 -7.53 -0.80
C GLY A 68 -5.36 -8.98 -1.09
N SER A 69 -4.44 -9.96 -1.01
CA SER A 69 -4.72 -11.39 -1.21
C SER A 69 -4.93 -12.12 0.12
N THR A 70 -4.79 -13.45 0.12
CA THR A 70 -4.95 -14.32 1.29
C THR A 70 -3.86 -15.38 1.34
N GLU A 71 -3.59 -15.91 2.54
CA GLU A 71 -2.73 -17.08 2.76
C GLU A 71 -1.28 -16.92 2.22
N LEU A 72 -0.71 -15.72 2.34
CA LEU A 72 0.64 -15.43 1.87
C LEU A 72 1.69 -15.93 2.86
N ILE A 73 1.54 -15.56 4.13
CA ILE A 73 2.43 -15.98 5.22
C ILE A 73 1.70 -17.06 6.02
N ARG A 74 2.07 -18.32 5.74
CA ARG A 74 1.53 -19.52 6.36
C ARG A 74 2.50 -20.07 7.42
N GLY A 75 2.08 -21.11 8.12
CA GLY A 75 2.87 -21.76 9.17
C GLY A 75 4.28 -22.15 8.73
N GLU A 76 4.44 -22.72 7.54
CA GLU A 76 5.76 -23.09 7.01
C GLU A 76 6.68 -21.89 6.80
N HIS A 77 6.12 -20.71 6.46
CA HIS A 77 6.90 -19.48 6.30
C HIS A 77 7.29 -18.91 7.67
N ILE A 78 6.35 -18.90 8.61
CA ILE A 78 6.56 -18.40 9.97
C ILE A 78 7.65 -19.20 10.69
N MET A 79 7.64 -20.53 10.53
CA MET A 79 8.64 -21.40 11.17
C MET A 79 10.05 -21.18 10.64
N GLU A 80 10.23 -20.55 9.48
CA GLU A 80 11.55 -20.21 8.92
C GLU A 80 12.02 -18.80 9.35
N MET A 81 11.14 -17.97 9.91
CA MET A 81 11.47 -16.59 10.30
C MET A 81 12.49 -16.53 11.43
N ARG A 82 13.27 -15.46 11.45
CA ARG A 82 14.25 -15.19 12.52
C ARG A 82 13.55 -15.02 13.87
N ASP A 83 14.29 -15.29 14.93
CA ASP A 83 13.83 -14.96 16.27
C ASP A 83 13.52 -13.46 16.39
N MET A 84 12.39 -13.14 17.01
CA MET A 84 11.86 -11.80 17.20
C MET A 84 11.62 -11.03 15.89
N ALA A 85 11.34 -11.74 14.79
CA ALA A 85 10.89 -11.10 13.55
C ALA A 85 9.57 -10.36 13.77
N ILE A 86 9.44 -9.19 13.14
CA ILE A 86 8.19 -8.41 13.15
C ILE A 86 7.40 -8.77 11.91
N LEU A 87 6.17 -9.23 12.08
CA LEU A 87 5.28 -9.59 11.00
C LEU A 87 4.03 -8.70 11.05
N CYS A 88 3.77 -7.91 10.03
CA CYS A 88 2.60 -7.04 9.98
C CYS A 88 1.95 -6.99 8.59
N ASN A 89 0.74 -6.43 8.58
CA ASN A 89 -0.11 -6.30 7.40
C ASN A 89 -0.55 -4.86 7.23
N ILE A 90 -0.48 -4.35 6.01
CA ILE A 90 -0.98 -3.04 5.61
C ILE A 90 -1.90 -3.12 4.38
N GLY A 91 -2.20 -4.34 3.90
CA GLY A 91 -3.21 -4.58 2.90
C GLY A 91 -4.64 -4.46 3.44
N SER A 92 -5.62 -4.70 2.57
CA SER A 92 -7.04 -4.49 2.87
C SER A 92 -7.68 -5.64 3.65
N GLY A 93 -7.15 -6.85 3.54
CA GLY A 93 -7.70 -8.06 4.19
C GLY A 93 -7.01 -8.41 5.51
N GLN A 94 -7.71 -9.11 6.41
CA GLN A 94 -7.11 -9.67 7.65
C GLN A 94 -6.49 -11.07 7.42
N THR A 95 -6.45 -11.54 6.18
CA THR A 95 -6.16 -12.94 5.84
C THR A 95 -4.84 -13.13 5.09
N GLU A 96 -4.05 -12.06 4.92
CA GLU A 96 -2.72 -12.15 4.30
C GLU A 96 -1.73 -12.96 5.17
N ILE A 97 -1.94 -12.95 6.49
CA ILE A 97 -1.17 -13.72 7.47
C ILE A 97 -2.08 -14.77 8.10
N ASP A 98 -1.59 -16.00 8.21
CA ASP A 98 -2.29 -17.08 8.90
C ASP A 98 -2.15 -16.95 10.43
N VAL A 99 -2.87 -15.98 10.97
CA VAL A 99 -2.93 -15.70 12.42
C VAL A 99 -3.63 -16.83 13.18
N VAL A 100 -4.55 -17.55 12.52
CA VAL A 100 -5.24 -18.70 13.12
C VAL A 100 -4.24 -19.81 13.42
N TRP A 101 -3.41 -20.17 12.44
CA TRP A 101 -2.32 -21.11 12.64
C TRP A 101 -1.36 -20.63 13.72
N LEU A 102 -0.99 -19.34 13.71
CA LEU A 102 -0.05 -18.79 14.68
C LEU A 102 -0.56 -18.92 16.13
N LYS A 103 -1.83 -18.60 16.37
CA LYS A 103 -2.48 -18.75 17.69
C LYS A 103 -2.56 -20.21 18.12
N ALA A 104 -2.89 -21.11 17.19
CA ALA A 104 -3.05 -22.53 17.50
C ALA A 104 -1.71 -23.24 17.78
N ASN A 105 -0.60 -22.75 17.23
CA ASN A 105 0.71 -23.40 17.31
C ASN A 105 1.72 -22.67 18.22
N ALA A 106 1.36 -21.52 18.78
CA ALA A 106 2.18 -20.84 19.76
C ALA A 106 2.17 -21.58 21.10
N THR A 107 3.35 -21.75 21.69
CA THR A 107 3.54 -22.34 23.02
C THR A 107 3.19 -21.35 24.14
N LYS A 108 3.34 -20.05 23.86
CA LYS A 108 2.97 -18.95 24.74
C LYS A 108 2.64 -17.73 23.89
N ILE A 109 1.61 -16.99 24.28
CA ILE A 109 1.28 -15.67 23.73
C ILE A 109 1.49 -14.65 24.85
N GLU A 110 2.36 -13.67 24.62
CA GLU A 110 2.65 -12.60 25.55
C GLU A 110 2.16 -11.26 24.98
N ASN A 111 1.19 -10.64 25.65
CA ASN A 111 0.76 -9.29 25.29
C ASN A 111 1.75 -8.27 25.87
N VAL A 112 2.37 -7.47 24.99
CA VAL A 112 3.33 -6.43 25.38
C VAL A 112 2.60 -5.13 25.70
N LYS A 113 1.64 -4.79 24.85
CA LYS A 113 0.77 -3.60 24.96
C LYS A 113 -0.44 -3.78 24.03
N PRO A 114 -1.43 -2.86 24.04
CA PRO A 114 -2.53 -2.92 23.09
C PRO A 114 -2.01 -3.06 21.64
N GLN A 115 -2.54 -4.05 20.92
CA GLN A 115 -2.19 -4.34 19.53
C GLN A 115 -0.76 -4.81 19.29
N VAL A 116 -0.02 -5.28 20.31
CA VAL A 116 1.30 -5.90 20.11
C VAL A 116 1.42 -7.14 20.97
N ASP A 117 1.47 -8.29 20.30
CA ASP A 117 1.63 -9.59 20.92
C ASP A 117 2.93 -10.26 20.43
N ILE A 118 3.54 -11.03 21.31
CA ILE A 118 4.68 -11.91 21.01
C ILE A 118 4.19 -13.35 21.08
N TYR A 119 4.37 -14.08 19.97
CA TYR A 119 4.03 -15.49 19.83
C TYR A 119 5.29 -16.33 19.93
N HIS A 120 5.44 -17.08 21.00
CA HIS A 120 6.55 -18.03 21.17
C HIS A 120 6.22 -19.34 20.47
N LEU A 121 7.15 -19.86 19.67
CA LEU A 121 6.98 -21.05 18.84
C LEU A 121 7.66 -22.26 19.47
N SER A 122 7.29 -23.46 19.00
CA SER A 122 7.86 -24.73 19.47
C SER A 122 9.34 -24.91 19.13
N ASN A 123 9.86 -24.19 18.14
CA ASN A 123 11.27 -24.20 17.75
C ASN A 123 12.16 -23.26 18.58
N GLY A 124 11.61 -22.65 19.65
CA GLY A 124 12.33 -21.74 20.55
C GLY A 124 12.46 -20.30 20.06
N ARG A 125 11.97 -19.98 18.85
CA ARG A 125 11.89 -18.61 18.32
C ARG A 125 10.57 -17.94 18.71
N ALA A 126 10.51 -16.63 18.59
CA ALA A 126 9.30 -15.85 18.77
C ALA A 126 9.02 -14.89 17.61
N ILE A 127 7.75 -14.55 17.40
CA ILE A 127 7.28 -13.59 16.38
C ILE A 127 6.57 -12.45 17.07
N ILE A 128 6.89 -11.22 16.68
CA ILE A 128 6.18 -10.02 17.11
C ILE A 128 5.10 -9.74 16.07
N LEU A 129 3.84 -9.79 16.48
CA LEU A 129 2.68 -9.54 15.60
C LEU A 129 1.91 -8.31 16.10
N PRO A 130 2.09 -7.15 15.45
CA PRO A 130 1.22 -6.01 15.66
C PRO A 130 -0.18 -6.25 15.10
N ALA A 131 -1.17 -5.60 15.71
CA ALA A 131 -2.56 -5.52 15.26
C ALA A 131 -3.28 -6.86 15.05
N ASP A 132 -2.79 -7.97 15.63
CA ASP A 132 -3.34 -9.30 15.38
C ASP A 132 -3.45 -9.62 13.87
N GLY A 133 -2.48 -9.15 13.07
CA GLY A 133 -2.47 -9.30 11.61
C GLY A 133 -3.44 -8.40 10.84
N ARG A 134 -4.14 -7.47 11.51
CA ARG A 134 -4.97 -6.44 10.86
C ARG A 134 -4.13 -5.29 10.33
N VAL A 135 -4.79 -4.35 9.66
CA VAL A 135 -4.16 -3.19 9.02
C VAL A 135 -3.41 -2.34 10.06
N VAL A 136 -2.08 -2.37 9.99
CA VAL A 136 -1.19 -1.90 11.04
C VAL A 136 -1.19 -0.39 11.21
N ASN A 137 -1.29 0.38 10.12
CA ASN A 137 -1.28 1.85 10.19
C ASN A 137 -2.55 2.40 10.87
N LEU A 138 -3.68 1.70 10.74
CA LEU A 138 -4.94 2.06 11.40
C LEU A 138 -4.96 1.57 12.85
N SER A 139 -4.46 0.36 13.09
CA SER A 139 -4.59 -0.30 14.40
C SER A 139 -3.51 0.12 15.40
N CYS A 140 -2.30 0.40 14.91
CA CYS A 140 -1.14 0.75 15.74
C CYS A 140 -0.72 2.22 15.60
N ALA A 141 -1.41 3.00 14.77
CA ALA A 141 -1.17 4.43 14.57
C ALA A 141 -2.49 5.15 14.24
N HIS A 142 -2.43 6.24 13.46
CA HIS A 142 -3.57 7.11 13.18
C HIS A 142 -4.01 7.08 11.70
N GLY A 143 -3.62 6.04 10.96
CA GLY A 143 -3.93 5.93 9.54
C GLY A 143 -3.20 6.93 8.67
N ASN A 144 -3.81 7.26 7.53
CA ASN A 144 -3.27 8.24 6.59
C ASN A 144 -3.47 9.68 7.11
N PRO A 145 -2.52 10.60 6.89
CA PRO A 145 -2.67 12.00 7.25
C PRO A 145 -3.88 12.66 6.58
N SER A 146 -4.44 13.68 7.24
CA SER A 146 -5.65 14.39 6.76
C SER A 146 -5.51 14.91 5.33
N PHE A 147 -4.33 15.40 4.92
CA PHE A 147 -4.10 15.89 3.56
C PHE A 147 -4.21 14.77 2.50
N VAL A 148 -3.72 13.57 2.81
CA VAL A 148 -3.89 12.39 1.94
C VAL A 148 -5.37 12.02 1.86
N MET A 149 -6.06 12.00 3.01
CA MET A 149 -7.48 11.68 3.05
C MET A 149 -8.36 12.75 2.37
N SER A 150 -7.95 14.01 2.36
CA SER A 150 -8.63 15.11 1.66
C SER A 150 -8.79 14.84 0.17
N ASN A 151 -7.77 14.27 -0.48
CA ASN A 151 -7.83 13.89 -1.89
C ASN A 151 -8.89 12.78 -2.13
N SER A 152 -8.90 11.77 -1.26
CA SER A 152 -9.85 10.66 -1.37
C SER A 152 -11.28 11.09 -1.07
N PHE A 153 -11.49 11.92 -0.05
CA PHE A 153 -12.81 12.39 0.34
C PHE A 153 -13.37 13.45 -0.62
N SER A 154 -12.52 14.28 -1.23
CA SER A 154 -12.96 15.18 -2.31
C SER A 154 -13.49 14.39 -3.51
N ASN A 155 -12.80 13.32 -3.91
CA ASN A 155 -13.29 12.39 -4.94
C ASN A 155 -14.65 11.79 -4.57
N GLN A 156 -14.82 11.33 -3.33
CA GLN A 156 -16.11 10.78 -2.87
C GLN A 156 -17.22 11.83 -2.90
N ILE A 157 -16.95 13.07 -2.47
CA ILE A 157 -17.92 14.17 -2.50
C ILE A 157 -18.33 14.50 -3.94
N LEU A 158 -17.37 14.64 -4.85
CA LEU A 158 -17.67 14.89 -6.27
C LEU A 158 -18.46 13.74 -6.89
N ALA A 159 -18.13 12.49 -6.57
CA ALA A 159 -18.91 11.33 -7.01
C ALA A 159 -20.37 11.38 -6.50
N GLN A 160 -20.58 11.77 -5.23
CA GLN A 160 -21.92 11.93 -4.67
C GLN A 160 -22.70 13.05 -5.38
N ILE A 161 -22.06 14.21 -5.61
CA ILE A 161 -22.66 15.33 -6.34
C ILE A 161 -23.02 14.91 -7.77
N GLU A 162 -22.12 14.25 -8.48
CA GLU A 162 -22.31 13.80 -9.85
C GLU A 162 -23.51 12.86 -9.97
N LEU A 163 -23.55 11.80 -9.15
CA LEU A 163 -24.65 10.84 -9.16
C LEU A 163 -25.99 11.47 -8.75
N PHE A 164 -25.97 12.38 -7.77
CA PHE A 164 -27.20 12.99 -7.26
C PHE A 164 -27.78 14.05 -8.21
N THR A 165 -26.94 14.84 -8.86
CA THR A 165 -27.37 15.95 -9.73
C THR A 165 -27.61 15.51 -11.17
N LYS A 166 -26.94 14.45 -11.65
CA LYS A 166 -27.08 13.91 -13.01
C LYS A 166 -27.85 12.59 -13.04
N LYS A 167 -28.98 12.54 -12.34
CA LYS A 167 -29.84 11.34 -12.30
C LYS A 167 -30.20 10.87 -13.70
N GLY A 168 -30.07 9.57 -13.93
CA GLY A 168 -30.40 8.93 -15.22
C GLY A 168 -29.31 9.01 -16.28
N GLN A 169 -28.19 9.72 -16.04
CA GLN A 169 -27.07 9.77 -17.00
C GLN A 169 -26.13 8.56 -16.88
N TYR A 170 -26.15 7.86 -15.75
CA TYR A 170 -25.34 6.67 -15.51
C TYR A 170 -26.23 5.42 -15.55
N PRO A 171 -26.01 4.50 -16.51
CA PRO A 171 -26.67 3.19 -16.47
C PRO A 171 -26.20 2.39 -15.25
N ILE A 172 -26.93 1.35 -14.86
CA ILE A 172 -26.49 0.45 -13.79
C ILE A 172 -25.15 -0.17 -14.18
N GLY A 173 -24.12 0.04 -13.36
CA GLY A 173 -22.77 -0.43 -13.63
C GLY A 173 -21.71 0.24 -12.76
N ILE A 174 -20.46 -0.14 -12.96
CA ILE A 174 -19.29 0.49 -12.33
C ILE A 174 -18.82 1.61 -13.24
N HIS A 175 -18.75 2.83 -12.69
CA HIS A 175 -18.30 4.01 -13.39
C HIS A 175 -17.08 4.59 -12.69
N ILE A 176 -16.11 5.02 -13.48
CA ILE A 176 -14.96 5.79 -12.99
C ILE A 176 -15.36 7.27 -13.06
N LEU A 177 -14.92 8.05 -12.07
CA LEU A 177 -15.15 9.49 -12.06
C LEU A 177 -14.55 10.12 -13.34
N PRO A 178 -15.26 11.04 -14.03
CA PRO A 178 -14.71 11.75 -15.17
C PRO A 178 -13.34 12.38 -14.86
N LYS A 179 -12.39 12.29 -15.79
CA LYS A 179 -11.01 12.79 -15.60
C LYS A 179 -10.96 14.28 -15.24
N THR A 180 -11.89 15.08 -15.75
CA THR A 180 -12.02 16.50 -15.41
C THR A 180 -12.26 16.72 -13.92
N LEU A 181 -13.04 15.84 -13.25
CA LEU A 181 -13.29 15.94 -11.82
C LEU A 181 -12.09 15.45 -11.00
N ASP A 182 -11.35 14.45 -11.49
CA ASP A 182 -10.09 14.02 -10.84
C ASP A 182 -9.02 15.12 -10.93
N GLU A 183 -8.91 15.80 -12.07
CA GLU A 183 -8.08 16.99 -12.25
C GLU A 183 -8.55 18.16 -11.36
N GLU A 184 -9.86 18.36 -11.19
CA GLU A 184 -10.41 19.35 -10.26
C GLU A 184 -10.01 19.07 -8.80
N VAL A 185 -10.02 17.80 -8.38
CA VAL A 185 -9.51 17.41 -7.06
C VAL A 185 -8.04 17.79 -6.94
N ALA A 186 -7.19 17.46 -7.92
CA ALA A 186 -5.78 17.82 -7.89
C ALA A 186 -5.61 19.35 -7.78
N MET A 187 -6.30 20.11 -8.65
CA MET A 187 -6.29 21.57 -8.67
C MET A 187 -6.63 22.20 -7.32
N ALA A 188 -7.66 21.69 -6.65
CA ALA A 188 -8.11 22.19 -5.34
C ALA A 188 -7.05 22.04 -4.23
N HIS A 189 -6.07 21.15 -4.39
CA HIS A 189 -5.01 20.92 -3.41
C HIS A 189 -3.71 21.68 -3.72
N LEU A 190 -3.51 22.18 -4.95
CA LEU A 190 -2.24 22.78 -5.37
C LEU A 190 -1.92 24.09 -4.66
N GLU A 191 -2.92 24.96 -4.46
CA GLU A 191 -2.72 26.27 -3.83
C GLU A 191 -2.21 26.12 -2.39
N TYR A 192 -2.76 25.18 -1.63
CA TYR A 192 -2.31 24.87 -0.27
C TYR A 192 -0.83 24.45 -0.22
N LEU A 193 -0.35 23.77 -1.27
CA LEU A 193 1.04 23.36 -1.41
C LEU A 193 1.94 24.46 -2.01
N GLY A 194 1.39 25.64 -2.33
CA GLY A 194 2.10 26.73 -2.99
C GLY A 194 2.50 26.43 -4.44
N ILE A 195 1.86 25.44 -5.07
CA ILE A 195 2.14 25.03 -6.44
C ILE A 195 1.45 25.97 -7.42
N LYS A 196 2.20 26.47 -8.40
CA LYS A 196 1.69 27.29 -9.51
C LYS A 196 1.78 26.46 -10.79
N LEU A 197 0.69 26.42 -11.55
CA LEU A 197 0.65 25.72 -12.83
C LEU A 197 0.91 26.66 -13.99
N ASP A 198 1.65 26.14 -14.97
CA ASP A 198 1.69 26.71 -16.31
C ASP A 198 0.34 26.55 -17.01
N LYS A 199 0.06 27.46 -17.95
CA LYS A 199 -1.11 27.39 -18.83
C LYS A 199 -0.65 27.13 -20.26
N LEU A 200 -1.34 26.21 -20.94
CA LEU A 200 -1.12 25.99 -22.37
C LEU A 200 -1.41 27.27 -23.14
N THR A 201 -0.46 27.68 -23.98
CA THR A 201 -0.72 28.68 -25.02
C THR A 201 -1.66 28.09 -26.09
N PRO A 202 -2.39 28.92 -26.85
CA PRO A 202 -3.21 28.43 -27.96
C PRO A 202 -2.42 27.56 -28.95
N THR A 203 -1.17 27.92 -29.23
CA THR A 203 -0.27 27.15 -30.10
C THR A 203 0.04 25.77 -29.52
N GLN A 204 0.34 25.66 -28.22
CA GLN A 204 0.61 24.37 -27.58
C GLN A 204 -0.64 23.49 -27.52
N SER A 205 -1.79 24.06 -27.13
CA SER A 205 -3.08 23.37 -27.07
C SER A 205 -3.47 22.77 -28.42
N ALA A 206 -3.35 23.55 -29.51
CA ALA A 206 -3.61 23.07 -30.86
C ALA A 206 -2.59 22.01 -31.33
N TYR A 207 -1.33 22.10 -30.90
CA TYR A 207 -0.29 21.15 -31.29
C TYR A 207 -0.47 19.77 -30.66
N ILE A 208 -0.84 19.70 -29.38
CA ILE A 208 -1.03 18.43 -28.67
C ILE A 208 -2.48 17.93 -28.69
N ASP A 209 -3.39 18.69 -29.33
CA ASP A 209 -4.83 18.41 -29.42
C ASP A 209 -5.52 18.22 -28.06
N VAL A 210 -5.30 19.19 -27.16
CA VAL A 210 -5.85 19.19 -25.79
C VAL A 210 -6.42 20.56 -25.48
N HIS A 211 -7.65 20.63 -24.98
CA HIS A 211 -8.27 21.90 -24.55
C HIS A 211 -7.44 22.56 -23.42
N PRO A 212 -7.28 23.90 -23.39
CA PRO A 212 -6.43 24.57 -22.40
C PRO A 212 -6.79 24.30 -20.93
N ASP A 213 -8.07 23.99 -20.68
CA ASP A 213 -8.61 23.66 -19.34
C ASP A 213 -8.79 22.14 -19.12
N GLY A 214 -8.23 21.30 -20.00
CA GLY A 214 -8.30 19.84 -19.89
C GLY A 214 -9.58 19.21 -20.45
N PRO A 215 -9.76 17.88 -20.28
CA PRO A 215 -8.86 16.98 -19.58
C PRO A 215 -7.52 16.80 -20.32
N PHE A 216 -6.41 16.74 -19.59
CA PHE A 216 -5.07 16.81 -20.17
C PHE A 216 -4.51 15.49 -20.67
N LYS A 217 -5.20 14.38 -20.40
CA LYS A 217 -4.75 13.02 -20.70
C LYS A 217 -5.91 12.15 -21.18
N PRO A 218 -5.65 11.15 -22.03
CA PRO A 218 -6.66 10.19 -22.44
C PRO A 218 -7.07 9.28 -21.26
N ILE A 219 -8.21 8.61 -21.39
CA ILE A 219 -8.78 7.77 -20.33
C ILE A 219 -7.89 6.57 -19.95
N TYR A 220 -7.11 6.04 -20.89
CA TYR A 220 -6.21 4.90 -20.67
C TYR A 220 -4.85 5.29 -20.06
N TYR A 221 -4.63 6.57 -19.76
CA TYR A 221 -3.39 7.03 -19.16
C TYR A 221 -3.29 6.59 -17.69
N LEU A 222 -2.17 5.98 -17.32
CA LEU A 222 -1.94 5.34 -16.02
C LEU A 222 -1.37 6.32 -14.98
N TYR A 223 -2.06 7.45 -14.76
CA TYR A 223 -1.63 8.68 -14.06
C TYR A 223 -0.95 9.71 -14.94
#